data_AF-A0A1H8RI58-F1
#
_entry.id   AF-A0A1H8RI58-F1
#
_cell.length_a   1.000
_cell.length_b   1.000
_cell.length_c   1.000
_cell.angle_alpha   90.00
_cell.angle_beta   90.00
_cell.angle_gamma   90.00
#
_symmetry.space_group_name_H-M   'P 1'
#
loop_
_entity.id
_entity.type
_entity.pdbx_description
1 polymer ?
#
loop_
_entity_poly.entity_id
_entity_poly.type
_entity_poly.pdbx_seq_one_letter_code
_entity_poly.pdbx_strand_id
1 'polypeptide(L)' 'MDSGWCFMWGKGSQKYMDDSANHEIYDVNTIANYYPDIVDFLNAPIGSAFERKSSVNIVAIEG' A
#
# COMPACT_ATOMS: atom_id res chain seq x y z
N MET A 1 2.89 7.81 15.27
CA MET A 1 1.91 8.58 14.47
C MET A 1 1.57 7.69 13.29
N ASP A 2 0.29 7.53 12.98
CA ASP A 2 -0.15 6.74 11.83
C ASP A 2 0.14 7.51 10.54
N SER A 3 0.66 6.81 9.53
CA SER A 3 0.92 7.38 8.21
C SER A 3 -0.36 7.56 7.37
N GLY A 4 -1.42 6.82 7.69
CA GLY A 4 -2.65 6.76 6.90
C GLY A 4 -2.57 5.90 5.63
N TRP A 5 -1.42 5.33 5.30
CA TRP A 5 -1.26 4.43 4.14
C TRP A 5 -1.66 2.99 4.48
N CYS A 6 -2.49 2.39 3.63
CA CYS A 6 -2.80 0.96 3.65
C CYS A 6 -2.18 0.27 2.44
N PHE A 7 -1.35 -0.75 2.68
CA PHE A 7 -0.70 -1.53 1.62
C PHE A 7 -1.37 -2.88 1.50
N MET A 8 -1.92 -3.18 0.33
CA MET A 8 -2.75 -4.37 0.10
C MET A 8 -2.21 -5.21 -1.05
N TRP A 9 -2.36 -6.53 -0.93
CA TRP A 9 -2.14 -7.42 -2.06
C TRP A 9 -3.39 -7.45 -2.95
N GLY A 10 -3.31 -6.85 -4.14
CA GLY A 10 -4.44 -6.71 -5.07
C GLY A 10 -5.07 -8.02 -5.61
N LYS A 11 -4.58 -9.19 -5.17
CA LYS A 11 -5.15 -10.51 -5.52
C LYS A 11 -5.71 -11.26 -4.30
N GLY A 12 -5.77 -10.63 -3.13
CA GLY A 12 -6.40 -11.19 -1.95
C GLY A 12 -7.89 -11.45 -2.20
N SER A 13 -8.37 -12.65 -1.87
CA SER A 13 -9.81 -12.94 -1.90
C SER A 13 -10.54 -12.19 -0.78
N GLN A 14 -11.83 -11.90 -0.94
CA GLN A 14 -12.62 -11.22 0.11
C GLN A 14 -12.49 -11.93 1.47
N LYS A 15 -12.62 -13.26 1.49
CA LYS A 15 -12.46 -14.06 2.72
C LYS A 15 -11.09 -13.87 3.40
N TYR A 16 -10.03 -13.70 2.61
CA TYR A 16 -8.69 -13.46 3.15
C TYR A 16 -8.58 -12.04 3.74
N MET A 17 -9.14 -11.05 3.04
CA MET A 17 -9.14 -9.65 3.44
C MET A 17 -10.06 -9.38 4.63
N ASP A 18 -11.11 -10.17 4.83
CA ASP A 18 -12.04 -10.03 5.97
C ASP A 18 -11.48 -10.58 7.28
N ASP A 19 -10.44 -11.41 7.23
CA ASP A 19 -9.82 -11.97 8.43
C ASP A 19 -8.75 -11.01 8.97
N SER A 20 -9.05 -10.38 10.11
CA SER A 20 -8.15 -9.46 10.81
C SER A 20 -6.77 -10.05 11.12
N ALA A 21 -6.65 -11.38 11.23
CA ALA A 21 -5.38 -12.05 11.50
C ALA A 21 -4.40 -12.00 10.31
N ASN A 22 -4.88 -11.66 9.11
CA ASN A 22 -4.04 -11.45 7.93
C ASN A 22 -3.54 -10.00 7.78
N HIS A 23 -3.89 -9.11 8.71
CA HIS A 23 -3.49 -7.71 8.71
C HIS A 23 -2.58 -7.42 9.89
N GLU A 24 -1.54 -6.65 9.64
CA GLU A 24 -0.59 -6.26 10.67
C GLU A 24 -0.15 -4.81 10.44
N ILE A 25 0.17 -4.12 11.53
CA ILE A 25 0.60 -2.72 11.51
C ILE A 25 2.13 -2.69 11.48
N TYR A 26 2.66 -2.02 10.47
CA TYR A 26 4.09 -1.82 10.29
C TYR A 26 4.41 -0.33 10.19
N ASP A 27 5.65 0.04 10.55
CA ASP A 27 6.19 1.35 10.19
C ASP A 27 6.32 1.44 8.67
N VAL A 28 5.93 2.57 8.08
CA VAL A 28 6.07 2.80 6.63
C VAL A 28 7.52 2.67 6.18
N ASN A 29 8.49 3.03 7.02
CA ASN A 29 9.91 2.84 6.73
C ASN A 29 10.27 1.36 6.56
N THR A 30 9.65 0.45 7.32
CA THR A 30 9.86 -0.99 7.14
C THR A 30 9.44 -1.40 5.74
N ILE A 31 8.25 -0.97 5.29
CA ILE A 31 7.74 -1.28 3.95
C ILE A 31 8.60 -0.61 2.86
N ALA A 32 8.97 0.65 3.04
CA ALA A 32 9.80 1.41 2.11
C ALA A 32 11.22 0.83 1.97
N ASN A 33 11.77 0.19 2.99
CA ASN A 33 13.05 -0.53 2.88
C ASN A 33 12.95 -1.74 1.95
N TYR A 34 11.80 -2.43 1.89
CA TYR A 34 11.56 -3.53 0.95
C TYR A 34 11.17 -3.05 -0.45
N TYR A 35 10.41 -1.96 -0.53
CA TYR A 35 9.92 -1.37 -1.79
C TYR A 35 10.24 0.13 -1.86
N PRO A 36 11.51 0.50 -2.17
CA PRO A 36 11.95 1.89 -2.13
C PRO A 36 11.21 2.81 -3.12
N ASP A 37 10.68 2.23 -4.19
CA ASP A 37 9.93 2.93 -5.23
C ASP A 37 8.59 3.50 -4.74
N ILE A 38 8.10 3.11 -3.55
CA ILE A 38 6.89 3.70 -2.97
C ILE A 38 7.14 5.09 -2.37
N VAL A 39 8.39 5.43 -2.04
CA VAL A 39 8.74 6.66 -1.29
C VAL A 39 8.29 7.90 -2.04
N ASP A 40 8.37 7.88 -3.37
CA ASP A 40 7.95 8.98 -4.24
C ASP A 40 6.45 9.32 -4.12
N PHE A 41 5.65 8.40 -3.60
CA PHE A 41 4.19 8.53 -3.49
C PHE A 41 3.71 8.84 -2.06
N LEU A 42 4.56 8.70 -1.04
CA LEU A 42 4.14 8.82 0.36
C LEU A 42 3.67 10.23 0.76
N ASN A 43 4.09 11.26 0.00
CA ASN A 43 3.67 12.64 0.19
C ASN A 43 2.44 13.03 -0.65
N ALA A 44 1.80 12.07 -1.33
CA ALA A 44 0.60 12.34 -2.11
C ALA A 44 -0.55 12.84 -1.22
N PRO A 45 -1.48 13.65 -1.75
CA PRO A 45 -2.62 14.15 -0.99
C PRO A 45 -3.44 13.03 -0.34
N ILE A 46 -4.07 13.32 0.80
CA ILE A 46 -5.01 12.40 1.46
C ILE A 46 -6.09 12.00 0.46
N GLY A 47 -6.41 10.71 0.42
CA GLY A 47 -7.35 10.13 -0.54
C GLY A 47 -6.70 9.65 -1.85
N SER A 48 -5.39 9.83 -2.02
CA SER A 48 -4.67 9.25 -3.16
C SER A 48 -4.62 7.73 -3.07
N ALA A 49 -4.85 7.06 -4.20
CA ALA A 49 -4.74 5.62 -4.35
C ALA A 49 -3.84 5.27 -5.53
N PHE A 50 -3.04 4.21 -5.38
CA PHE A 50 -2.07 3.77 -6.37
C PHE A 50 -2.12 2.26 -6.55
N GLU A 51 -1.90 1.79 -7.78
CA GLU A 51 -1.80 0.38 -8.11
C GLU A 51 -0.47 0.09 -8.81
N ARG A 52 0.21 -0.97 -8.37
CA ARG A 52 1.42 -1.45 -9.03
C ARG A 52 1.06 -2.40 -10.17
N LYS A 53 1.26 -1.96 -11.42
CA LYS A 53 1.04 -2.78 -12.63
C LYS A 53 2.24 -3.65 -12.99
N SER A 54 3.45 -3.20 -12.65
CA SER A 54 4.70 -3.97 -12.79
C SER A 54 5.74 -3.47 -11.79
N SER A 55 6.90 -4.15 -11.69
CA SER A 55 7.96 -3.78 -10.73
C SER A 55 8.51 -2.36 -10.87
N VAL A 56 8.23 -1.69 -11.99
CA VAL A 56 8.69 -0.32 -12.27
C VAL A 56 7.55 0.63 -12.62
N ASN A 57 6.30 0.17 -12.54
CA ASN A 57 5.14 0.93 -12.96
C ASN A 57 4.07 0.94 -11.87
N ILE A 58 4.01 2.07 -11.18
CA ILE A 58 2.97 2.42 -10.23
C ILE A 58 2.13 3.52 -10.87
N VAL A 59 0.81 3.34 -10.89
CA VAL A 59 -0.12 4.29 -11.50
C VAL A 59 -1.12 4.76 -10.46
N ALA A 60 -1.48 6.05 -10.51
CA ALA A 60 -2.60 6.56 -9.74
C ALA A 60 -3.90 5.94 -10.26
N ILE A 61 -4.78 5.57 -9.34
CA ILE A 61 -6.12 5.06 -9.64
C ILE A 61 -7.15 5.92 -8.92
N GLU A 62 -8.36 5.99 -9.47
CA GLU A 62 -9.49 6.55 -8.75
C GLU A 62 -9.90 5.56 -7.65
N GLY A 63 -9.94 6.06 -6.41
CA GLY A 63 -10.31 5.30 -5.22
C GLY A 63 -11.82 5.14 -5.04
#